data_AF-A0A2T2S4A4-F1
#
_entry.id   AF-A0A2T2S4A4-F1
#
_cell.length_a   1.000
_cell.length_b   1.000
_cell.length_c   1.000
_cell.angle_alpha   90.00
_cell.angle_beta   90.00
_cell.angle_gamma   90.00
#
_symmetry.space_group_name_H-M   'P 1'
#
loop_
_entity.id
_entity.type
_entity.pdbx_description
1 polymer ?
#
loop_
_entity_poly.entity_id
_entity_poly.type
_entity_poly.pdbx_seq_one_letter_code
_entity_poly.pdbx_strand_id
1 'polypeptide(L)'
;MQFAARLLLVLTLAFAGCNSVSEVNEPPGVGFSYTPKTPSAGTEVTFEARATDPDGQVESFQWGFGDGETVEGATSTHTFEEPGNYEVSVTVTDDRGATDRAQKTVEVQ
;
A
#
# COMPACT_ATOMS: atom_id res chain seq x y z
N MET A 1 -28.11 8.58 -39.39
CA MET A 1 -27.41 8.09 -40.60
C MET A 1 -26.75 6.77 -40.26
N GLN A 2 -27.31 5.72 -40.82
CA GLN A 2 -26.87 4.34 -40.73
C GLN A 2 -25.63 4.15 -41.62
N PHE A 3 -24.58 3.52 -41.10
CA PHE A 3 -23.71 2.71 -41.95
C PHE A 3 -23.81 1.28 -41.45
N ALA A 4 -24.53 0.49 -42.25
CA ALA A 4 -24.60 -0.95 -42.11
C ALA A 4 -23.37 -1.57 -42.77
N ALA A 5 -22.82 -2.62 -42.16
CA ALA A 5 -22.23 -3.73 -42.87
C ALA A 5 -22.51 -5.01 -42.07
N ARG A 6 -23.43 -5.82 -42.59
CA ARG A 6 -23.72 -7.19 -42.16
C ARG A 6 -22.86 -8.11 -43.01
N LEU A 7 -22.12 -9.02 -42.40
CA LEU A 7 -21.84 -10.32 -43.01
C LEU A 7 -21.81 -11.38 -41.90
N LEU A 8 -22.73 -12.33 -42.01
CA LEU A 8 -22.92 -13.44 -41.07
C LEU A 8 -22.15 -14.65 -41.62
N LEU A 9 -21.18 -15.16 -40.86
CA LEU A 9 -20.65 -16.51 -41.04
C LEU A 9 -20.75 -17.23 -39.69
N VAL A 10 -21.70 -18.15 -39.57
CA VAL A 10 -21.81 -19.05 -38.42
C VAL A 10 -21.07 -20.33 -38.80
N LEU A 11 -19.89 -20.55 -38.23
CA LEU A 11 -19.20 -21.84 -38.27
C LEU A 11 -19.16 -22.40 -36.84
N THR A 12 -19.88 -23.49 -36.61
CA THR A 12 -19.94 -24.21 -35.34
C THR A 12 -18.78 -25.20 -35.18
N LEU A 13 -18.31 -25.33 -33.92
CA LEU A 13 -17.38 -26.30 -33.29
C LEU A 13 -15.87 -26.01 -33.30
N ALA A 14 -15.37 -25.45 -32.19
CA ALA A 14 -14.66 -26.20 -31.13
C ALA A 14 -14.44 -25.28 -29.90
N PHE A 15 -14.90 -25.69 -28.71
CA PHE A 15 -14.34 -25.14 -27.47
C PHE A 15 -12.95 -25.76 -27.28
N ALA A 16 -11.90 -24.98 -27.54
CA ALA A 16 -10.54 -25.34 -27.20
C ALA A 16 -9.88 -24.15 -26.49
N GLY A 17 -9.83 -24.29 -25.16
CA GLY A 17 -8.95 -23.63 -24.20
C GLY A 17 -8.07 -22.49 -24.70
N CYS A 18 -8.48 -21.27 -24.36
CA CYS A 18 -7.58 -20.31 -23.74
C CYS A 18 -8.41 -19.37 -22.88
N ASN A 19 -8.75 -19.81 -21.67
CA ASN A 19 -9.20 -18.89 -20.63
C ASN A 19 -8.38 -19.14 -19.36
N SER A 20 -7.07 -18.99 -19.50
CA SER A 20 -6.24 -18.69 -18.33
C SER A 20 -6.09 -17.17 -18.31
N VAL A 21 -7.10 -16.51 -17.74
CA VAL A 21 -6.90 -15.16 -17.24
C VAL A 21 -5.97 -15.35 -16.06
N SER A 22 -4.70 -14.96 -16.20
CA SER A 22 -3.81 -14.83 -15.05
C SER A 22 -4.48 -13.83 -14.10
N GLU A 23 -4.77 -14.23 -12.86
CA GLU A 23 -5.21 -13.28 -11.85
C GLU A 23 -4.10 -12.24 -11.69
N VAL A 24 -4.40 -11.00 -12.08
CA VAL A 24 -3.48 -9.87 -11.92
C VAL A 24 -3.45 -9.55 -10.42
N ASN A 25 -2.25 -9.46 -9.84
CA ASN A 25 -2.07 -9.09 -8.43
C ASN A 25 -2.61 -7.68 -8.18
N GLU A 26 -3.55 -7.53 -7.25
CA GLU A 26 -4.00 -6.24 -6.73
C GLU A 26 -3.06 -5.80 -5.59
N PRO A 27 -2.65 -4.53 -5.49
CA PRO A 27 -1.80 -4.08 -4.39
C PRO A 27 -2.58 -4.06 -3.06
N PRO A 28 -1.89 -4.19 -1.91
CA PRO A 28 -2.52 -4.06 -0.62
C PRO A 28 -3.03 -2.63 -0.39
N GLY A 29 -4.01 -2.47 0.49
CA GLY A 29 -4.37 -1.15 1.04
C GLY A 29 -3.73 -0.94 2.41
N VAL A 30 -3.18 0.25 2.68
CA VAL A 30 -2.56 0.57 3.98
C VAL A 30 -3.03 1.90 4.59
N GLY A 31 -3.11 1.94 5.93
CA GLY A 31 -3.20 3.16 6.71
C GLY A 31 -2.48 3.03 8.04
N PHE A 32 -2.26 4.16 8.74
CA PHE A 32 -1.64 4.12 10.06
C PHE A 32 -2.13 5.19 11.04
N SER A 33 -1.86 4.96 12.31
CA SER A 33 -2.00 5.91 13.42
C SER A 33 -0.71 6.03 14.20
N TYR A 34 -0.59 7.10 14.99
CA TYR A 34 0.54 7.32 15.89
C TYR A 34 0.09 7.94 17.22
N THR A 35 0.86 7.70 18.26
CA THR A 35 0.64 8.23 19.62
C THR A 35 1.97 8.64 20.23
N PRO A 36 2.06 9.80 20.91
CA PRO A 36 1.00 10.80 21.12
C PRO A 36 0.65 11.58 19.84
N LYS A 37 -0.55 12.19 19.81
CA LYS A 37 -1.00 13.02 18.66
C LYS A 37 -0.22 14.33 18.52
N THR A 38 0.38 14.80 19.62
CA THR A 38 1.19 16.01 19.72
C THR A 38 2.50 15.66 20.41
N PRO A 39 3.42 14.97 19.71
CA PRO A 39 4.73 14.61 20.27
C PRO A 39 5.61 15.83 20.50
N SER A 40 6.51 15.73 21.48
CA SER A 40 7.58 16.72 21.70
C SER A 40 8.92 16.12 21.30
N ALA A 41 9.87 16.97 20.93
CA ALA A 41 11.24 16.52 20.66
C ALA A 41 11.81 15.71 21.85
N GLY A 42 12.53 14.64 21.55
CA GLY A 42 13.12 13.72 22.54
C GLY A 42 12.12 12.78 23.22
N THR A 43 10.87 12.71 22.76
CA THR A 43 9.87 11.74 23.26
C THR A 43 9.62 10.63 22.25
N GLU A 44 9.40 9.42 22.75
CA GLU A 44 9.07 8.26 21.91
C GLU A 44 7.65 8.41 21.34
N VAL A 45 7.53 8.18 20.04
CA VAL A 45 6.26 8.12 19.31
C VAL A 45 6.05 6.69 18.81
N THR A 46 4.91 6.10 19.15
CA THR A 46 4.50 4.78 18.66
C THR A 46 3.69 4.92 17.38
N PHE A 47 4.05 4.17 16.36
CA PHE A 47 3.37 4.07 15.07
C PHE A 47 2.78 2.68 14.88
N GLU A 48 1.55 2.63 14.40
CA GLU A 48 0.81 1.38 14.14
C GLU A 48 0.19 1.42 12.75
N ALA A 49 0.65 0.54 11.88
CA ALA A 49 0.10 0.32 10.55
C ALA A 49 -0.98 -0.76 10.56
N ARG A 50 -1.95 -0.61 9.65
CA ARG A 50 -2.96 -1.62 9.33
C ARG A 50 -3.03 -1.73 7.81
N ALA A 51 -2.90 -2.95 7.32
CA ALA A 51 -3.00 -3.22 5.90
C ALA A 51 -3.82 -4.48 5.63
N THR A 52 -4.43 -4.53 4.46
CA THR A 52 -5.22 -5.66 3.97
C THR A 52 -4.97 -5.82 2.48
N ASP A 53 -4.82 -7.06 2.03
CA ASP A 53 -4.62 -7.36 0.62
C ASP A 53 -5.88 -8.03 0.04
N PRO A 54 -6.48 -7.52 -1.06
CA PRO A 54 -7.75 -8.03 -1.58
C PRO A 54 -7.70 -9.46 -2.13
N ASP A 55 -6.55 -9.87 -2.66
CA ASP A 55 -6.39 -11.12 -3.41
C ASP A 55 -5.14 -11.92 -2.99
N GLY A 56 -4.52 -11.56 -1.87
CA GLY A 56 -3.37 -12.24 -1.28
C GLY A 56 -3.20 -11.91 0.20
N GLN A 57 -1.94 -11.79 0.64
CA GLN A 57 -1.58 -11.52 2.02
C GLN A 57 -0.44 -10.49 2.11
N VAL A 58 -0.49 -9.64 3.13
CA VAL A 58 0.58 -8.68 3.40
C VAL A 58 1.82 -9.41 3.92
N GLU A 59 2.95 -9.19 3.25
CA GLU A 59 4.24 -9.81 3.58
C GLU A 59 5.09 -8.92 4.49
N SER A 60 5.19 -7.62 4.21
CA SER A 60 6.11 -6.74 4.94
C SER A 60 5.62 -5.30 5.09
N PHE A 61 6.17 -4.61 6.10
CA PHE A 61 5.97 -3.20 6.40
C PHE A 61 7.32 -2.53 6.57
N GLN A 62 7.52 -1.38 5.92
CA GLN A 62 8.71 -0.56 6.05
C GLN A 62 8.33 0.90 6.32
N TRP A 63 8.75 1.41 7.47
CA TRP A 63 8.60 2.80 7.86
C TRP A 63 9.72 3.67 7.33
N GLY A 64 9.38 4.91 7.00
CA GLY A 64 10.32 6.01 6.89
C GLY A 64 9.80 7.21 7.66
N PHE A 65 10.60 7.75 8.58
CA PHE A 65 10.15 8.80 9.52
C PHE A 65 10.38 10.24 9.01
N GLY A 66 11.06 10.40 7.87
CA GLY A 66 11.32 11.71 7.25
C GLY A 66 12.63 12.38 7.67
N ASP A 67 13.38 11.76 8.58
CA ASP A 67 14.72 12.17 9.04
C ASP A 67 15.85 11.29 8.49
N GLY A 68 15.51 10.30 7.66
CA GLY A 68 16.45 9.37 7.04
C GLY A 68 16.49 8.00 7.71
N GLU A 69 15.80 7.81 8.84
CA GLU A 69 15.68 6.50 9.48
C GLU A 69 14.54 5.67 8.89
N THR A 70 14.76 4.35 8.87
CA THR A 70 13.81 3.36 8.39
C THR A 70 13.74 2.18 9.34
N VAL A 71 12.54 1.68 9.61
CA VAL A 71 12.30 0.55 10.53
C VAL A 71 11.30 -0.40 9.92
N GLU A 72 11.48 -1.70 10.14
CA GLU A 72 10.55 -2.73 9.69
C GLU A 72 9.52 -3.09 10.77
N GLY A 73 8.35 -3.56 10.32
CA GLY A 73 7.31 -4.11 11.19
C GLY A 73 6.02 -3.30 11.19
N ALA A 74 4.90 -3.96 11.51
CA ALA A 74 3.58 -3.31 11.52
C ALA A 74 3.44 -2.28 12.66
N THR A 75 4.18 -2.46 13.75
CA THR A 75 4.29 -1.53 14.87
C THR A 75 5.75 -1.15 15.06
N SER A 76 6.02 0.14 15.22
CA SER A 76 7.37 0.66 15.44
C SER A 76 7.34 1.86 16.39
N THR A 77 8.45 2.11 17.06
CA THR A 77 8.65 3.34 17.83
C THR A 77 9.77 4.17 17.23
N HIS A 78 9.68 5.49 17.37
CA HIS A 78 10.67 6.43 16.87
C HIS A 78 10.73 7.68 17.76
N THR A 79 11.90 8.28 17.88
CA THR A 79 12.11 9.52 18.64
C THR A 79 12.68 10.59 17.71
N PHE A 80 11.99 11.72 17.61
CA PHE A 80 12.47 12.88 16.85
C PHE A 80 13.27 13.79 17.77
N GLU A 81 14.53 14.07 17.43
CA GLU A 81 15.44 14.87 18.28
C GLU A 81 15.17 16.38 18.23
N GLU A 82 14.56 16.87 17.15
CA GLU A 82 14.30 18.29 16.94
C GLU A 82 12.80 18.54 16.71
N PRO A 83 12.29 19.73 17.05
CA PRO A 83 10.93 20.13 16.67
C PRO A 83 10.85 20.37 15.16
N GLY A 84 9.72 20.03 14.56
CA GLY A 84 9.56 20.15 13.11
C GLY A 84 8.39 19.36 12.54
N ASN A 85 8.23 19.45 11.22
CA ASN A 85 7.26 18.68 10.47
C ASN A 85 7.96 17.52 9.78
N TYR A 86 7.62 16.31 10.19
CA TYR A 86 8.20 15.08 9.68
C TYR A 86 7.20 14.35 8.78
N GLU A 87 7.62 14.02 7.57
CA GLU A 87 6.80 13.29 6.60
C GLU A 87 6.92 11.77 6.86
N VAL A 88 6.15 11.27 7.83
CA VAL A 88 6.18 9.87 8.21
C VAL A 88 5.37 9.04 7.24
N SER A 89 5.90 7.87 6.90
CA SER A 89 5.32 6.98 5.92
C SER A 89 5.53 5.51 6.24
N VAL A 90 4.62 4.68 5.75
CA VAL A 90 4.76 3.22 5.73
C VAL A 90 4.50 2.71 4.33
N THR A 91 5.42 1.90 3.83
CA THR A 91 5.26 1.13 2.59
C THR A 91 4.96 -0.32 2.98
N VAL A 92 3.98 -0.92 2.31
CA VAL A 92 3.55 -2.30 2.52
C VAL A 92 3.75 -3.08 1.24
N THR A 93 4.22 -4.31 1.35
CA THR A 93 4.41 -5.25 0.23
C THR A 93 3.58 -6.50 0.47
N ASP A 94 2.86 -6.98 -0.54
CA ASP A 94 2.15 -8.27 -0.52
C ASP A 94 3.05 -9.45 -0.92
N ASP A 95 2.54 -10.66 -0.77
CA ASP A 95 3.25 -11.93 -1.05
C ASP A 95 3.52 -12.20 -2.54
N ARG A 96 3.02 -11.35 -3.43
CA ARG A 96 3.28 -11.36 -4.88
C ARG A 96 4.07 -10.13 -5.34
N GLY A 97 4.55 -9.31 -4.38
CA GLY A 97 5.45 -8.19 -4.58
C GLY A 97 4.81 -6.89 -5.04
N ALA A 98 3.48 -6.74 -5.06
CA ALA A 98 2.90 -5.41 -5.23
C ALA A 98 2.93 -4.63 -3.91
N THR A 99 2.89 -3.31 -4.03
CA THR A 99 3.16 -2.40 -2.92
C THR A 99 2.18 -1.24 -2.88
N ASP A 100 1.88 -0.75 -1.69
CA ASP A 100 1.19 0.52 -1.45
C ASP A 100 1.85 1.32 -0.33
N ARG A 101 1.53 2.61 -0.23
CA ARG A 101 2.15 3.55 0.70
C ARG A 101 1.13 4.50 1.33
N ALA A 102 1.17 4.59 2.66
CA ALA A 102 0.48 5.63 3.41
C ALA A 102 1.46 6.65 3.97
N GLN A 103 1.03 7.91 4.07
CA GLN A 103 1.87 9.02 4.53
C GLN A 103 1.06 10.03 5.35
N LYS A 104 1.68 10.59 6.41
CA LYS A 104 1.13 11.68 7.22
C LYS A 104 2.23 12.62 7.68
N THR A 105 1.92 13.90 7.79
CA THR A 105 2.79 14.86 8.48
C THR A 105 2.60 14.73 9.99
N VAL A 106 3.68 14.50 10.71
CA VAL A 106 3.75 14.53 12.17
C VAL A 106 4.42 15.84 12.58
N GLU A 107 3.68 16.68 13.30
CA GLU A 107 4.19 17.92 13.87
C GLU A 107 4.76 17.65 15.27
N VAL A 108 6.08 17.78 15.41
CA VAL A 108 6.82 17.62 16.67
C VAL A 108 7.06 19.01 17.27
N GLN A 109 6.67 19.17 18.53
CA GLN A 109 6.75 20.43 19.29
C GLN A 109 8.09 20.60 20.01
#